data_AF-A0A645I7F0-F1
#
_entry.id   AF-A0A645I7F0-F1
#
_cell.length_a   1.000
_cell.length_b   1.000
_cell.length_c   1.000
_cell.angle_alpha   90.00
_cell.angle_beta   90.00
_cell.angle_gamma   90.00
#
_symmetry.space_group_name_H-M   'P 1'
#
loop_
_entity.id
_entity.type
_entity.pdbx_description
1 polymer ?
#
loop_
_entity_poly.entity_id
_entity_poly.type
_entity_poly.pdbx_seq_one_letter_code
_entity_poly.pdbx_strand_id
1 'polypeptide(L)'
;MNIILRRKEFGMIRAIGMGNDEIRAMILKEGLLYGIFSTLIGSSLGVLIHSCLYKVLKYDKAIKWFFPWKSILEVFIVSMIICILASIGPLKRLLFQSIIDSIRTVE
;
A
#
# COMPACT_ATOMS: atom_id res chain seq x y z
N MET A 1 2.33 7.69 -1.42
CA MET A 1 2.57 8.38 -0.14
C MET A 1 3.95 9.02 -0.14
N ASN A 2 4.06 10.36 -0.19
CA ASN A 2 5.34 11.06 -0.12
C ASN A 2 5.54 11.66 1.27
N ILE A 3 6.34 11.00 2.10
CA ILE A 3 6.53 11.36 3.51
C ILE A 3 7.46 12.56 3.68
N ILE A 4 8.35 12.81 2.71
CA ILE A 4 9.32 13.90 2.78
C ILE A 4 8.61 15.25 2.79
N LEU A 5 7.58 15.40 1.94
CA LEU A 5 6.76 16.62 1.87
C LEU A 5 5.95 16.85 3.15
N ARG A 6 5.49 15.79 3.80
CA ARG A 6 4.64 15.84 5.01
C ARG A 6 5.44 15.84 6.31
N ARG A 7 6.78 15.83 6.25
CA ARG A 7 7.65 15.79 7.43
C ARG A 7 7.45 17.01 8.34
N LYS A 8 7.28 18.21 7.78
CA LYS A 8 7.02 19.43 8.55
C LYS A 8 5.66 19.38 9.27
N GLU A 9 4.64 18.81 8.63
CA GLU A 9 3.32 18.60 9.23
C GLU A 9 3.42 17.66 10.44
N PHE A 10 4.11 16.53 10.30
CA PHE A 10 4.33 15.61 11.42
C PHE A 10 5.14 16.24 12.56
N GLY A 11 6.10 17.11 12.25
CA GLY A 11 6.83 17.90 13.26
C GLY A 11 5.92 18.82 14.08
N MET A 12 5.03 19.55 13.41
CA MET A 12 4.03 20.40 14.09
C MET A 12 3.05 19.59 14.93
N ILE A 13 2.56 18.47 14.39
CA ILE A 13 1.59 17.64 15.09
C ILE A 13 2.20 17.00 16.36
N ARG A 14 3.49 16.66 16.33
CA ARG A 14 4.23 16.22 17.53
C ARG A 14 4.41 17.35 18.56
N ALA A 15 4.59 18.59 18.12
CA ALA A 15 4.69 19.74 19.01
C ALA A 15 3.39 20.02 19.78
N ILE A 16 2.23 19.65 19.21
CA ILE A 16 0.91 19.74 19.86
C ILE A 16 0.65 18.54 20.80
N GLY A 17 1.56 17.55 20.83
CA GLY A 17 1.53 16.45 21.81
C GLY A 17 1.23 15.06 21.24
N MET A 18 1.14 14.90 19.92
CA MET A 18 0.89 13.58 19.32
C MET A 18 2.09 12.64 19.54
N GLY A 19 1.81 11.46 20.09
CA GLY A 19 2.81 10.44 20.40
C GLY A 19 3.37 9.73 19.15
N ASN A 20 4.54 9.09 19.31
CA ASN A 20 5.14 8.30 18.22
C ASN A 20 4.25 7.12 17.79
N ASP A 21 3.50 6.53 18.72
CA ASP A 21 2.58 5.42 18.44
C ASP A 21 1.34 5.87 17.65
N GLU A 22 0.87 7.09 17.87
CA GLU A 22 -0.26 7.65 17.12
C GLU A 22 0.14 7.93 15.67
N ILE A 23 1.36 8.44 15.44
CA ILE A 23 1.89 8.66 14.09
C ILE A 23 2.06 7.33 13.37
N ARG A 24 2.54 6.32 14.09
CA ARG A 24 2.66 4.96 13.58
C ARG A 24 1.31 4.38 13.19
N ALA A 25 0.30 4.52 14.03
CA ALA A 25 -1.06 4.07 13.74
C ALA A 25 -1.65 4.80 12.53
N MET A 26 -1.41 6.11 12.40
CA MET A 26 -1.88 6.92 11.28
C MET A 26 -1.28 6.46 9.95
N ILE A 27 0.05 6.27 9.90
CA ILE A 27 0.74 5.82 8.69
C ILE A 27 0.33 4.40 8.31
N LEU A 28 0.15 3.52 9.29
CA LEU A 28 -0.37 2.17 9.04
C LEU A 28 -1.76 2.22 8.43
N LYS A 29 -2.67 3.07 8.95
CA LYS A 29 -4.01 3.24 8.38
C LYS A 29 -3.96 3.79 6.94
N GLU A 30 -3.10 4.78 6.69
CA GLU A 30 -2.91 5.35 5.36
C GLU A 30 -2.41 4.28 4.37
N GLY A 31 -1.39 3.50 4.76
CA GLY A 31 -0.89 2.37 3.98
C GLY A 31 -1.94 1.28 3.73
N LEU A 32 -2.76 0.96 4.73
CA LEU A 32 -3.84 -0.04 4.61
C LEU A 32 -4.91 0.41 3.60
N LEU A 33 -5.28 1.70 3.62
CA LEU A 33 -6.17 2.28 2.61
C LEU A 33 -5.58 2.14 1.21
N TYR A 34 -4.31 2.50 1.00
CA TYR A 34 -3.64 2.31 -0.29
C TYR A 34 -3.59 0.83 -0.72
N GLY A 35 -3.41 -0.10 0.22
CA GLY A 35 -3.45 -1.54 -0.04
C GLY A 35 -4.82 -2.02 -0.52
N ILE A 36 -5.89 -1.55 0.10
CA ILE A 36 -7.27 -1.86 -0.31
C ILE A 36 -7.54 -1.31 -1.73
N PHE A 37 -7.22 -0.03 -1.97
CA PHE A 37 -7.44 0.59 -3.28
C PHE A 37 -6.63 -0.08 -4.40
N SER A 38 -5.35 -0.36 -4.16
CA SER A 38 -4.50 -1.04 -5.15
C SER A 38 -5.02 -2.44 -5.48
N THR A 39 -5.48 -3.18 -4.49
CA THR A 39 -6.01 -4.52 -4.70
C THR A 39 -7.33 -4.49 -5.45
N LEU A 40 -8.24 -3.56 -5.13
CA LEU A 40 -9.51 -3.38 -5.83
C LEU A 40 -9.31 -3.05 -7.32
N ILE A 41 -8.39 -2.13 -7.61
CA ILE A 41 -8.07 -1.72 -8.98
C ILE A 41 -7.35 -2.86 -9.72
N GLY A 42 -6.36 -3.50 -9.09
CA GLY A 42 -5.60 -4.60 -9.65
C GLY A 42 -6.46 -5.83 -9.95
N SER A 43 -7.37 -6.20 -9.05
CA SER A 43 -8.30 -7.31 -9.26
C SER A 43 -9.28 -7.01 -10.39
N SER A 44 -9.80 -5.79 -10.46
CA SER A 44 -10.74 -5.38 -11.52
C SER A 44 -10.07 -5.44 -12.90
N LEU A 45 -8.84 -4.90 -13.02
CA LEU A 45 -8.07 -4.98 -14.26
C LEU A 45 -7.70 -6.43 -14.61
N GLY A 46 -7.30 -7.24 -13.62
CA GLY A 46 -6.96 -8.65 -13.83
C GLY A 46 -8.14 -9.46 -14.39
N VAL A 47 -9.35 -9.24 -13.86
CA VAL A 47 -10.58 -9.90 -14.36
C VAL A 47 -10.93 -9.43 -15.78
N LEU A 48 -10.74 -8.14 -16.09
CA LEU A 48 -10.96 -7.62 -17.44
C LEU A 48 -10.00 -8.23 -18.46
N ILE A 49 -8.71 -8.29 -18.13
CA ILE A 49 -7.68 -8.90 -18.99
C ILE A 49 -7.97 -10.39 -19.17
N HIS A 50 -8.27 -11.12 -18.09
CA HIS A 50 -8.62 -12.54 -18.14
C HIS A 50 -9.83 -12.80 -19.03
N SER A 51 -10.88 -11.97 -18.93
CA SER A 51 -12.08 -12.08 -19.76
C SER A 51 -11.79 -11.79 -21.23
N CYS A 52 -10.92 -10.82 -21.52
CA CYS A 52 -10.47 -10.51 -22.88
C CYS A 52 -9.69 -11.69 -23.47
N LEU A 53 -8.74 -12.24 -22.72
CA LEU A 53 -7.91 -13.36 -23.13
C LEU A 53 -8.76 -14.62 -23.37
N TYR A 54 -9.76 -14.88 -22.51
CA TYR A 54 -10.71 -15.96 -22.72
C TYR A 54 -11.49 -15.82 -24.02
N LYS A 55 -11.95 -14.61 -24.38
CA LYS A 55 -12.65 -14.37 -25.67
C LYS A 55 -11.77 -14.67 -26.88
N VAL A 56 -10.48 -14.33 -26.82
CA VAL A 56 -9.52 -14.59 -27.89
C VAL A 56 -9.22 -16.10 -28.01
N LEU A 57 -9.02 -16.78 -26.88
CA LEU A 57 -8.71 -18.22 -26.84
C LEU A 57 -9.91 -19.12 -27.17
N LYS A 58 -11.15 -18.62 -27.01
CA LYS A 58 -12.38 -19.37 -27.35
C LYS A 58 -12.50 -19.74 -28.84
N TYR A 59 -11.63 -19.21 -29.70
CA TYR A 59 -11.49 -19.68 -31.08
C TYR A 59 -11.11 -21.17 -31.14
N ASP A 60 -10.39 -21.66 -30.12
CA ASP A 60 -10.06 -23.07 -29.92
C ASP A 60 -11.06 -23.67 -28.92
N LYS A 61 -12.01 -24.48 -29.42
CA LYS A 61 -13.25 -24.91 -28.72
C LYS A 61 -13.06 -25.78 -27.45
N ALA A 62 -11.85 -25.88 -26.91
CA ALA A 62 -11.52 -26.81 -25.82
C ALA A 62 -11.55 -26.21 -24.40
N ILE A 63 -11.70 -24.89 -24.23
CA ILE A 63 -11.52 -24.24 -22.92
C ILE A 63 -12.88 -23.94 -22.26
N LYS A 64 -13.18 -24.65 -21.16
CA LYS A 64 -14.31 -24.35 -20.27
C LYS A 64 -13.97 -23.12 -19.40
N TRP A 65 -14.89 -22.17 -19.30
CA TRP A 65 -14.75 -21.04 -18.37
C TRP A 65 -14.77 -21.56 -16.93
N PHE A 66 -13.65 -21.41 -16.22
CA PHE A 66 -13.59 -21.61 -14.78
C PHE A 66 -13.30 -20.27 -14.12
N PHE A 67 -14.10 -19.86 -13.13
CA PHE A 67 -13.88 -18.60 -12.43
C PHE A 67 -12.70 -18.77 -11.46
N PRO A 68 -11.57 -18.05 -11.63
CA PRO A 68 -10.34 -18.33 -10.91
C PRO A 68 -10.34 -17.70 -9.51
N TRP A 69 -11.22 -18.18 -8.63
CA TRP A 69 -11.35 -17.70 -7.24
C TRP A 69 -10.03 -17.79 -6.47
N LYS A 70 -9.25 -18.86 -6.71
CA LYS A 70 -7.94 -19.07 -6.08
C LYS A 70 -6.93 -17.99 -6.45
N SER A 71 -6.83 -17.64 -7.74
CA SER A 71 -5.90 -16.62 -8.22
C SER A 71 -6.25 -15.23 -7.69
N ILE A 72 -7.54 -14.90 -7.56
CA ILE A 72 -7.98 -13.64 -6.93
C ILE A 72 -7.52 -13.58 -5.47
N LEU A 73 -7.69 -14.68 -4.74
CA LEU A 73 -7.31 -14.79 -3.33
C LEU A 73 -5.78 -14.70 -3.12
N GLU A 74 -5.01 -15.36 -3.97
CA GLU A 74 -3.54 -15.27 -3.97
C GLU A 74 -3.06 -13.84 -4.25
N VAL A 75 -3.59 -13.19 -5.28
CA VAL A 75 -3.22 -11.80 -5.61
C VAL A 75 -3.59 -10.86 -4.47
N PHE A 76 -4.75 -11.05 -3.84
CA PHE A 76 -5.18 -10.27 -2.69
C PHE A 76 -4.21 -10.41 -1.50
N ILE A 77 -3.78 -11.64 -1.18
CA ILE A 77 -2.84 -11.89 -0.08
C ILE A 77 -1.47 -11.27 -0.41
N VAL A 78 -0.97 -11.49 -1.63
CA VAL A 78 0.34 -10.99 -2.06
C VAL A 78 0.38 -9.46 -2.09
N SER A 79 -0.65 -8.80 -2.63
CA SER A 79 -0.73 -7.33 -2.67
C SER A 79 -0.78 -6.75 -1.26
N MET A 80 -1.54 -7.35 -0.35
CA MET A 80 -1.64 -6.92 1.04
C MET A 80 -0.28 -7.02 1.74
N ILE A 81 0.44 -8.14 1.56
CA ILE A 81 1.79 -8.33 2.11
C ILE A 81 2.75 -7.27 1.56
N ILE A 82 2.78 -7.06 0.25
CA ILE A 82 3.65 -6.07 -0.39
C ILE A 82 3.36 -4.66 0.16
N CYS A 83 2.08 -4.30 0.32
CA CYS A 83 1.69 -2.98 0.80
C CYS A 83 2.09 -2.74 2.27
N ILE A 84 1.94 -3.77 3.12
CA ILE A 84 2.37 -3.72 4.52
C ILE A 84 3.90 -3.59 4.58
N LEU A 85 4.63 -4.41 3.83
CA LEU A 85 6.10 -4.34 3.77
C LEU A 85 6.59 -2.97 3.28
N ALA A 86 5.96 -2.44 2.23
CA ALA A 86 6.27 -1.13 1.68
C ALA A 86 5.98 0.01 2.67
N SER A 87 5.04 -0.18 3.60
CA SER A 87 4.68 0.80 4.64
C SER A 87 5.61 0.76 5.86
N ILE A 88 6.25 -0.37 6.14
CA ILE A 88 7.21 -0.51 7.25
C ILE A 88 8.51 0.27 6.99
N GLY A 89 9.00 0.29 5.75
CA GLY A 89 10.19 1.06 5.36
C GLY A 89 10.11 2.56 5.72
N PRO A 90 9.06 3.29 5.29
CA PRO A 90 8.85 4.68 5.65
C PRO A 90 8.68 4.91 7.16
N LEU A 91 7.98 4.00 7.84
CA LEU A 91 7.80 4.07 9.28
C LEU A 91 9.13 3.99 10.04
N LYS A 92 10.01 3.07 9.64
CA LYS A 92 11.37 2.98 10.19
C LYS A 92 12.15 4.27 9.91
N ARG A 93 12.10 4.82 8.70
CA ARG A 93 12.78 6.09 8.38
C ARG A 93 12.32 7.27 9.23
N LEU A 94 11.03 7.35 9.57
CA LEU A 94 10.49 8.42 10.42
C LEU A 94 10.90 8.27 11.89
N LEU A 95 10.94 7.04 12.41
CA LEU A 95 11.27 6.77 13.82
C LEU A 95 12.77 6.76 14.10
N PHE A 96 13.59 6.36 13.12
CA PHE A 96 15.06 6.34 13.23
C PHE A 96 15.73 7.68 12.92
N GLN A 97 15.00 8.67 12.38
CA GLN A 97 15.48 10.05 12.38
C GLN A 97 15.32 10.56 13.81
N SER A 98 16.45 10.65 14.53
CA SER A 98 16.45 11.20 15.88
C SER A 98 15.82 12.60 15.87
N ILE A 99 15.03 12.89 16.89
CA ILE A 99 14.50 14.25 17.15
C ILE A 99 15.66 15.27 17.16
N ILE A 100 16.84 14.82 17.57
CA ILE A 100 18.09 15.59 17.67
C ILE A 100 18.62 16.07 16.30
N ASP A 101 18.49 15.29 15.22
CA ASP A 101 18.90 15.75 13.87
C ASP A 101 17.93 16.79 13.29
N SER A 102 16.68 16.80 13.74
CA SER A 102 15.66 17.75 13.27
C SER A 102 15.87 19.17 13.84
N ILE A 103 16.57 19.27 14.98
CA ILE A 103 16.91 20.53 15.64
C ILE A 103 18.26 21.06 15.10
N ARG A 104 19.19 20.16 14.76
CA ARG A 104 20.52 20.52 14.25
C ARG A 104 20.56 21.12 12.84
N THR A 105 19.49 20.97 12.05
CA THR A 105 19.38 21.59 10.71
C THR A 105 18.84 23.02 10.72
N VAL A 106 18.56 23.59 11.90
CA VAL A 106 18.07 24.97 12.05
C VAL A 106 19.20 25.95 12.41
N GLU A 107 20.39 25.45 12.76
CA GLU A 107 21.65 26.20 12.72
C GLU A 107 22.37 25.96 11.39
#